data_AF-A0A359EGD6-F1
#
_entry.id   AF-A0A359EGD6-F1
#
_cell.length_a   1.000
_cell.length_b   1.000
_cell.length_c   1.000
_cell.angle_alpha   90.00
_cell.angle_beta   90.00
_cell.angle_gamma   90.00
#
_symmetry.space_group_name_H-M   'P 1'
#
loop_
_entity.id
_entity.type
_entity.pdbx_description
1 polymer ?
#
loop_
_entity_poly.entity_id
_entity_poly.type
_entity_poly.pdbx_seq_one_letter_code
_entity_poly.pdbx_strand_id
1 'polypeptide(L)'
;MRYPQNNPYRQFSDLSGLWDFRFDPTDQGLAQNWGACFAQRWHAQPPEMFSEEYQVEFLRQTLEVLERLPFVMGAHVWNLCDFKTSQAVNRAGAINYKEVFTRERRPKMAAHFLRERWGEE
;
A
#
# COMPACT_ATOMS: atom_id res chain seq x y z
N MET A 1 -41.63 15.72 17.07
CA MET A 1 -40.23 15.52 16.61
C MET A 1 -40.28 15.00 15.18
N ARG A 2 -39.74 15.70 14.18
CA ARG A 2 -39.83 15.27 12.76
C ARG A 2 -38.64 14.35 12.45
N TYR A 3 -38.92 13.09 12.12
CA TYR A 3 -37.90 12.14 11.66
C TYR A 3 -37.36 12.53 10.28
N PRO A 4 -36.08 12.25 9.97
CA PRO A 4 -35.52 12.50 8.66
C PRO A 4 -36.30 11.71 7.59
N GLN A 5 -36.70 12.40 6.51
CA GLN A 5 -37.42 11.81 5.38
C GLN A 5 -36.58 11.92 4.10
N ASN A 6 -36.61 10.89 3.27
CA ASN A 6 -35.97 10.90 1.97
C ASN A 6 -36.75 11.77 0.99
N ASN A 7 -36.04 12.61 0.23
CA ASN A 7 -36.59 13.43 -0.85
C ASN A 7 -35.57 13.58 -1.99
N PRO A 8 -35.92 14.20 -3.13
CA PRO A 8 -35.02 14.32 -4.29
C PRO A 8 -33.69 15.03 -4.03
N TYR A 9 -33.56 15.75 -2.91
CA TYR A 9 -32.38 16.53 -2.53
C TYR A 9 -31.72 16.03 -1.23
N ARG A 10 -32.29 15.03 -0.55
CA ARG A 10 -31.79 14.50 0.71
C ARG A 10 -32.09 13.01 0.80
N GLN A 11 -31.03 12.22 0.86
CA GLN A 11 -31.08 10.79 1.09
C GLN A 11 -30.48 10.49 2.47
N PHE A 12 -31.21 9.71 3.25
CA PHE A 12 -30.80 9.13 4.52
C PHE A 12 -30.53 7.65 4.27
N SER A 13 -29.29 7.26 4.49
CA SER A 13 -28.85 5.87 4.47
C SER A 13 -28.47 5.50 5.90
N ASP A 14 -29.16 4.52 6.46
CA ASP A 14 -28.80 3.98 7.75
C ASP A 14 -27.56 3.09 7.60
N LEU A 15 -26.48 3.47 8.29
CA LEU A 15 -25.22 2.71 8.31
C LEU A 15 -25.10 1.80 9.53
N SER A 16 -26.16 1.68 10.35
CA SER A 16 -26.16 0.89 11.59
C SER A 16 -25.93 -0.62 11.39
N GLY A 17 -25.88 -1.10 10.15
CA GLY A 17 -25.52 -2.48 9.79
C GLY A 17 -24.26 -2.61 8.92
N LEU A 18 -23.57 -1.51 8.61
CA LEU A 18 -22.34 -1.55 7.80
C LEU A 18 -21.22 -2.29 8.55
N TRP A 19 -21.30 -2.34 9.88
CA TRP A 19 -20.32 -2.95 10.76
C TRP A 19 -20.99 -3.93 11.72
N ASP A 20 -21.43 -5.08 11.20
CA ASP A 20 -21.94 -6.19 12.04
C ASP A 20 -20.74 -7.01 12.55
N PHE A 21 -20.07 -6.50 13.59
CA PHE A 21 -18.96 -7.22 14.22
C PHE A 21 -19.47 -8.53 14.80
N ARG A 22 -19.04 -9.66 14.22
CA ARG A 22 -19.32 -10.99 14.75
C ARG A 22 -18.06 -11.55 15.36
N PHE A 23 -18.21 -12.14 16.54
CA PHE A 23 -17.15 -12.95 17.14
C PHE A 23 -16.90 -14.14 16.22
N ASP A 24 -15.64 -14.48 16.00
CA ASP A 24 -15.22 -15.66 15.25
C ASP A 24 -14.74 -16.72 16.25
N PRO A 25 -15.65 -17.46 16.90
CA PRO A 25 -15.28 -18.44 17.94
C PRO A 25 -14.47 -19.63 17.40
N THR A 26 -14.37 -19.74 16.07
CA THR A 26 -13.71 -20.85 15.37
C THR A 26 -12.42 -20.41 14.65
N ASP A 27 -12.01 -19.15 14.78
CA ASP A 27 -10.88 -18.54 14.06
C ASP A 27 -10.91 -18.78 12.53
N GLN A 28 -12.09 -18.94 11.94
CA GLN A 28 -12.25 -19.19 10.51
C GLN A 28 -11.80 -18.00 9.65
N GLY A 29 -12.11 -16.77 10.06
CA GLY A 29 -11.70 -15.56 9.38
C GLY A 29 -10.20 -15.31 9.49
N LEU A 30 -9.57 -15.70 10.60
CA LEU A 30 -8.11 -15.69 10.74
C LEU A 30 -7.47 -16.74 9.82
N ALA A 31 -7.96 -17.99 9.85
CA ALA A 31 -7.45 -19.08 9.02
C ALA A 31 -7.60 -18.81 7.52
N GLN A 32 -8.70 -18.16 7.11
CA GLN A 32 -8.98 -17.75 5.73
C GLN A 32 -8.43 -16.36 5.40
N ASN A 33 -7.67 -15.74 6.31
CA ASN A 33 -6.96 -14.50 6.06
C ASN A 33 -7.87 -13.31 5.68
N TRP A 34 -9.09 -13.25 6.22
CA TRP A 34 -10.07 -12.20 5.92
C TRP A 34 -9.55 -10.78 6.23
N GLY A 35 -8.63 -10.64 7.19
CA GLY A 35 -8.00 -9.38 7.56
C GLY A 35 -6.79 -8.97 6.71
N ALA A 36 -6.31 -9.82 5.79
CA ALA A 36 -5.11 -9.52 5.00
C ALA A 36 -5.32 -8.56 3.83
N CYS A 37 -6.51 -7.98 3.69
CA CYS A 37 -6.76 -6.96 2.67
C CYS A 37 -5.82 -5.74 2.80
N PHE A 38 -5.17 -5.54 3.96
CA PHE A 38 -4.18 -4.48 4.18
C PHE A 38 -2.71 -4.93 4.11
N ALA A 39 -2.44 -6.20 3.76
CA ALA A 39 -1.14 -6.81 3.99
C ALA A 39 -0.25 -6.79 2.74
N GLN A 40 0.72 -5.86 2.74
CA GLN A 40 2.08 -5.98 2.18
C GLN A 40 2.28 -6.36 0.70
N ARG A 41 1.21 -6.59 -0.08
CA ARG A 41 1.23 -7.08 -1.46
C ARG A 41 -0.03 -6.65 -2.20
N TRP A 42 -0.32 -5.36 -2.19
CA TRP A 42 -1.41 -4.81 -2.99
C TRP A 42 -0.99 -4.83 -4.45
N HIS A 43 -1.77 -5.49 -5.29
CA HIS A 43 -1.56 -5.54 -6.73
C HIS A 43 -2.77 -4.90 -7.40
N ALA A 44 -2.52 -4.07 -8.42
CA ALA A 44 -3.58 -3.37 -9.14
C ALA A 44 -3.30 -3.34 -10.64
N GLN A 45 -4.37 -3.48 -11.43
CA GLN A 45 -4.33 -3.27 -12.87
C GLN A 45 -5.54 -2.42 -13.30
N PRO A 46 -5.35 -1.14 -13.67
CA PRO A 46 -4.08 -0.42 -13.85
C PRO A 46 -3.30 -0.19 -12.52
N PRO A 47 -2.00 0.16 -12.56
CA PRO A 47 -1.24 0.48 -11.35
C PRO A 47 -1.86 1.62 -10.56
N GLU A 48 -2.04 1.42 -9.26
CA GLU A 48 -2.66 2.39 -8.34
C GLU A 48 -1.71 2.73 -7.20
N MET A 49 -1.88 3.91 -6.59
CA MET A 49 -1.12 4.26 -5.39
C MET A 49 -1.19 3.13 -4.35
N PHE A 50 -0.04 2.82 -3.76
CA PHE A 50 0.19 1.70 -2.83
C PHE A 50 0.32 0.31 -3.45
N SER A 51 0.10 0.14 -4.76
CA SER A 51 0.35 -1.15 -5.43
C SER A 51 1.85 -1.38 -5.70
N GLU A 52 2.24 -2.65 -5.78
CA GLU A 52 3.62 -3.02 -6.14
C GLU A 52 3.96 -2.55 -7.56
N GLU A 53 3.02 -2.64 -8.51
CA GLU A 53 3.20 -2.15 -9.88
C GLU A 53 3.45 -0.63 -9.90
N TYR A 54 2.71 0.13 -9.09
CA TYR A 54 2.91 1.57 -8.99
C TYR A 54 4.27 1.91 -8.37
N GLN A 55 4.74 1.15 -7.39
CA GLN A 55 6.08 1.34 -6.82
C GLN A 55 7.17 1.16 -7.88
N VAL A 56 7.07 0.12 -8.71
CA VAL A 56 8.01 -0.12 -9.82
C VAL A 56 7.95 1.01 -10.84
N GLU A 57 6.74 1.40 -11.26
CA GLU A 57 6.54 2.45 -12.26
C GLU A 57 7.09 3.81 -11.78
N PHE A 58 6.83 4.15 -10.52
CA PHE A 58 7.35 5.36 -9.89
C PHE A 58 8.89 5.38 -9.88
N LEU A 59 9.52 4.27 -9.48
CA LEU A 59 10.98 4.15 -9.46
C LEU A 59 11.57 4.25 -10.86
N ARG A 60 10.95 3.56 -11.83
CA ARG A 60 11.38 3.56 -13.24
C ARG A 60 11.42 4.98 -13.81
N GLN A 61 10.32 5.73 -13.69
CA GLN A 61 10.24 7.10 -14.18
C GLN A 61 11.22 8.03 -13.45
N THR A 62 11.36 7.86 -12.13
CA THR A 62 12.28 8.68 -11.32
C THR A 62 13.73 8.48 -11.77
N LEU A 63 14.17 7.22 -11.93
CA LEU A 63 15.53 6.90 -12.35
C LEU A 63 15.81 7.38 -13.78
N GLU A 64 14.86 7.23 -14.70
CA GLU A 64 14.97 7.75 -16.07
C GLU A 64 15.15 9.27 -16.12
N VAL A 65 14.51 10.02 -15.22
CA VAL A 65 14.69 11.47 -15.13
C VAL A 65 16.06 11.81 -14.54
N LEU A 66 16.46 11.11 -13.47
CA LEU A 66 17.75 11.35 -12.81
C LEU A 66 18.94 11.09 -13.74
N GLU A 67 18.88 10.05 -14.57
CA GLU A 67 19.92 9.71 -15.56
C GLU A 67 20.11 10.78 -16.63
N ARG A 68 19.07 11.59 -16.93
CA ARG A 68 19.16 12.69 -17.89
C ARG A 68 19.86 13.93 -17.35
N LEU A 69 20.09 13.99 -16.03
CA LEU A 69 20.67 15.14 -15.36
C LEU A 69 22.18 14.90 -15.18
N PRO A 70 23.07 15.57 -15.95
CA PRO A 70 24.51 15.25 -15.98
C PRO A 70 25.23 15.56 -14.66
N PHE A 71 24.58 16.28 -13.75
CA PHE A 71 25.11 16.60 -12.42
C PHE A 71 24.69 15.58 -11.34
N VAL A 72 23.83 14.60 -11.66
CA VAL A 72 23.42 13.55 -10.72
C VAL A 72 24.40 12.39 -10.80
N MET A 73 25.15 12.18 -9.72
CA MET A 73 26.18 11.14 -9.64
C MET A 73 25.66 9.81 -9.05
N GLY A 74 24.44 9.79 -8.52
CA GLY A 74 23.86 8.59 -7.93
C GLY A 74 22.49 8.86 -7.30
N ALA A 75 21.76 7.77 -7.02
CA ALA A 75 20.43 7.80 -6.43
C ALA A 75 20.33 6.80 -5.27
N HIS A 76 19.73 7.22 -4.15
CA HIS A 76 19.45 6.35 -3.00
C HIS A 76 17.94 6.18 -2.84
N VAL A 77 17.45 4.97 -2.99
CA VAL A 77 16.02 4.65 -2.85
C VAL A 77 15.64 4.66 -1.36
N TRP A 78 14.61 5.43 -1.01
CA TRP A 78 14.02 5.40 0.32
C TRP A 78 12.91 4.34 0.39
N ASN A 79 13.04 3.27 1.15
CA ASN A 79 14.17 2.82 1.96
C ASN A 79 14.41 1.32 1.66
N LEU A 80 15.44 0.73 2.23
CA LEU A 80 15.78 -0.67 2.01
C LEU A 80 14.69 -1.62 2.54
N CYS A 81 14.28 -1.51 3.81
CA CYS A 81 13.31 -2.42 4.43
C CYS A 81 12.21 -1.65 5.17
N ASP A 82 10.97 -2.15 5.12
CA ASP A 82 9.84 -1.60 5.87
C ASP A 82 10.21 -1.42 7.36
N PHE A 83 9.87 -0.26 7.93
CA PHE A 83 10.21 0.07 9.32
C PHE A 83 9.03 0.65 10.11
N LYS A 84 9.11 0.56 11.44
CA LYS A 84 8.05 1.00 12.35
C LYS A 84 8.09 2.51 12.54
N THR A 85 6.94 3.15 12.49
CA THR A 85 6.74 4.58 12.74
C THR A 85 5.79 4.80 13.92
N SER A 86 5.59 6.05 14.31
CA SER A 86 4.41 6.43 15.09
C SER A 86 3.12 6.10 14.34
N GLN A 87 2.03 5.90 15.09
CA GLN A 87 0.70 5.70 14.52
C GLN A 87 0.22 6.98 13.82
N ALA A 88 -0.26 6.84 12.59
CA ALA A 88 -0.89 7.90 11.83
C ALA A 88 -1.85 7.31 10.79
N VAL A 89 -2.82 8.10 10.34
CA VAL A 89 -3.84 7.66 9.37
C VAL A 89 -3.25 7.19 8.03
N ASN A 90 -2.06 7.69 7.67
CA ASN A 90 -1.32 7.30 6.47
C ASN A 90 -0.23 6.24 6.74
N ARG A 91 -0.23 5.63 7.93
CA ARG A 91 0.73 4.60 8.36
C ARG A 91 -0.03 3.36 8.82
N ALA A 92 -0.51 2.58 7.86
CA ALA A 92 -1.19 1.33 8.14
C ALA A 92 -0.32 0.43 9.04
N GLY A 93 -0.86 -0.01 10.18
CA GLY A 93 -0.11 -0.80 11.16
C GLY A 93 1.07 -0.08 11.83
N ALA A 94 1.14 1.26 11.76
CA ALA A 94 2.29 2.05 12.18
C ALA A 94 3.59 1.62 11.49
N ILE A 95 3.49 1.26 10.21
CA ILE A 95 4.62 0.84 9.37
C ILE A 95 4.71 1.78 8.16
N ASN A 96 5.94 2.11 7.77
CA ASN A 96 6.24 2.67 6.47
C ASN A 96 6.44 1.50 5.47
N TYR A 97 5.77 1.58 4.32
CA TYR A 97 5.76 0.54 3.27
C TYR A 97 6.35 1.01 1.93
N LYS A 98 7.07 2.13 1.93
CA LYS A 98 7.77 2.70 0.77
C LYS A 98 8.95 1.85 0.29
N GLU A 99 9.33 0.85 1.07
CA GLU A 99 10.61 0.17 0.96
C GLU A 99 10.62 -0.94 -0.07
N VAL A 100 11.82 -1.31 -0.52
CA VAL A 100 12.03 -2.34 -1.57
C VAL A 100 11.97 -3.77 -1.02
N PHE A 101 12.25 -3.94 0.27
CA PHE A 101 12.05 -5.20 1.00
C PHE A 101 11.00 -5.04 2.08
N THR A 102 10.32 -6.14 2.40
CA THR A 102 9.48 -6.20 3.60
C THR A 102 10.33 -6.10 4.86
N ARG A 103 9.67 -5.88 6.00
CA ARG A 103 10.34 -5.87 7.30
C ARG A 103 11.05 -7.19 7.60
N GLU A 104 10.56 -8.32 7.08
CA GLU A 104 11.15 -9.65 7.21
C GLU A 104 12.21 -9.93 6.13
N ARG A 105 12.65 -8.90 5.41
CA ARG A 105 13.70 -8.95 4.37
C ARG A 105 13.30 -9.83 3.18
N ARG A 106 12.00 -9.88 2.87
CA ARG A 106 11.50 -10.52 1.65
C ARG A 106 11.43 -9.49 0.52
N PRO A 107 11.85 -9.82 -0.71
CA PRO A 107 11.83 -8.87 -1.82
C PRO A 107 10.40 -8.54 -2.25
N LYS A 108 10.15 -7.27 -2.58
CA LYS A 108 9.00 -6.82 -3.37
C LYS A 108 9.36 -6.76 -4.85
N MET A 109 8.39 -6.53 -5.75
CA MET A 109 8.66 -6.34 -7.18
C MET A 109 9.73 -5.26 -7.44
N ALA A 110 9.73 -4.18 -6.66
CA ALA A 110 10.72 -3.12 -6.77
C ALA A 110 12.17 -3.60 -6.53
N ALA A 111 12.39 -4.59 -5.65
CA ALA A 111 13.74 -5.16 -5.45
C ALA A 111 14.23 -5.94 -6.68
N HIS A 112 13.33 -6.67 -7.35
CA HIS A 112 13.65 -7.38 -8.59
C HIS A 112 13.99 -6.41 -9.72
N PHE A 113 13.16 -5.38 -9.89
CA PHE A 113 13.39 -4.31 -10.86
C PHE A 113 14.75 -3.59 -10.65
N LEU A 114 15.07 -3.20 -9.41
CA LEU A 114 16.35 -2.55 -9.11
C LEU A 114 17.54 -3.47 -9.33
N ARG A 115 17.41 -4.76 -9.01
CA ARG A 115 18.46 -5.75 -9.28
C ARG A 115 18.72 -5.89 -10.78
N GLU A 116 17.67 -5.94 -11.61
CA GLU A 116 17.83 -6.00 -13.06
C GLU A 116 18.51 -4.73 -13.58
N ARG A 117 18.07 -3.55 -13.12
CA ARG A 117 18.61 -2.27 -13.59
C ARG A 117 20.05 -1.97 -13.15
N TRP A 118 20.43 -2.37 -11.94
CA TRP A 118 21.78 -2.11 -11.40
C TRP A 118 22.72 -3.31 -11.53
N GLY A 119 22.20 -4.48 -11.89
CA GLY A 119 22.98 -5.71 -12.07
C GLY A 119 23.53 -5.91 -13.48
N GLU A 120 23.23 -5.00 -14.42
CA GLU A 120 23.90 -4.92 -15.71
C GLU A 120 25.27 -4.24 -15.53
N GLU A 121 26.32 -5.06 -15.37
CA GLU A 121 27.72 -4.68 -15.64
C GLU A 121 28.13 -5.08 -17.06
#